data_AF-A0A1Y3CBT5-F1
#
_entry.id   AF-A0A1Y3CBT5-F1
#
_cell.length_a   1.000
_cell.length_b   1.000
_cell.length_c   1.000
_cell.angle_alpha   90.00
_cell.angle_beta   90.00
_cell.angle_gamma   90.00
#
_symmetry.space_group_name_H-M   'P 1'
#
loop_
_entity.id
_entity.type
_entity.pdbx_description
1 polymer ?
#
loop_
_entity_poly.entity_id
_entity_poly.type
_entity_poly.pdbx_seq_one_letter_code
_entity_poly.pdbx_strand_id
1 'polypeptide(L)'
;MKAFIISDEINQFHWAMLKSVLLILSLLPMSQGILTLWNATEGSSQIMVGFFAINVWSALFILCFWSALKATVLNLKQQQTSALEHMVVKIYRYIPMLFLTVMVSYLVTQL
;
A
#
# COMPACT_ATOMS: atom_id res chain seq x y z
N MET A 1 20.93 -19.90 18.23
CA MET A 1 19.98 -20.10 17.11
C MET A 1 18.75 -19.17 17.14
N LYS A 2 18.24 -18.69 18.29
CA LYS A 2 17.04 -17.83 18.34
C LYS A 2 17.21 -16.41 17.74
N ALA A 3 18.38 -15.79 17.87
CA ALA A 3 18.64 -14.46 17.30
C ALA A 3 18.54 -14.43 15.76
N PHE A 4 18.91 -15.53 15.10
CA PHE A 4 18.81 -15.66 13.64
C PHE A 4 17.34 -15.74 13.18
N ILE A 5 16.48 -16.41 13.96
CA ILE A 5 15.04 -16.53 13.69
C ILE A 5 14.32 -15.17 13.88
N ILE A 6 14.68 -14.41 14.93
CA ILE A 6 14.11 -13.07 15.17
C ILE A 6 14.52 -12.10 14.05
N SER A 7 15.78 -12.16 13.61
CA SER A 7 16.26 -11.37 12.47
C SER A 7 15.51 -11.71 11.19
N ASP A 8 15.15 -12.98 10.99
CA ASP A 8 14.40 -13.42 9.82
C ASP A 8 12.93 -12.95 9.85
N GLU A 9 12.25 -13.01 11.01
CA GLU A 9 10.89 -12.46 11.15
C GLU A 9 10.83 -10.95 10.89
N ILE A 10 11.81 -10.18 11.39
CA ILE A 10 11.89 -8.74 11.15
C ILE A 10 12.18 -8.45 9.67
N ASN A 11 13.06 -9.22 9.04
CA ASN A 11 13.37 -9.06 7.62
C ASN A 11 12.16 -9.39 6.72
N GLN A 12 11.45 -10.48 7.02
CA GLN A 12 10.21 -10.84 6.32
C GLN A 12 9.13 -9.77 6.50
N PHE A 13 9.02 -9.22 7.70
CA PHE A 13 8.13 -8.09 7.97
C PHE A 13 8.53 -6.85 7.16
N HIS A 14 9.80 -6.46 7.18
CA HIS A 14 10.31 -5.35 6.37
C HIS A 14 10.03 -5.54 4.87
N TRP A 15 10.21 -6.76 4.36
CA TRP A 15 9.93 -7.09 2.97
C TRP A 15 8.43 -6.99 2.63
N ALA A 16 7.56 -7.46 3.53
CA ALA A 16 6.12 -7.32 3.37
C ALA A 16 5.70 -5.83 3.37
N MET A 17 6.31 -5.02 4.22
CA MET A 17 6.11 -3.57 4.29
C MET A 17 6.53 -2.89 2.98
N LEU A 18 7.72 -3.22 2.48
CA LEU A 18 8.23 -2.66 1.23
C LEU A 18 7.31 -2.99 0.04
N LYS A 19 6.85 -4.24 -0.07
CA LYS A 19 5.87 -4.64 -1.09
C LYS A 19 4.57 -3.84 -0.98
N SER A 20 4.10 -3.61 0.24
CA SER A 20 2.89 -2.81 0.50
C SER A 20 3.08 -1.37 0.03
N VAL A 21 4.19 -0.73 0.39
CA VAL A 21 4.51 0.64 -0.04
C VAL A 21 4.67 0.73 -1.55
N LEU A 22 5.35 -0.24 -2.20
CA LEU A 22 5.50 -0.27 -3.66
C LEU A 22 4.14 -0.44 -4.36
N LEU A 23 3.25 -1.27 -3.83
CA LEU A 23 1.88 -1.42 -4.34
C LEU A 23 1.09 -0.11 -4.20
N ILE A 24 1.24 0.62 -3.10
CA ILE A 24 0.58 1.92 -2.92
C ILE A 24 1.17 2.95 -3.90
N LEU A 25 2.49 2.98 -4.08
CA LEU A 25 3.15 3.90 -5.01
C LEU A 25 2.79 3.62 -6.47
N SER A 26 2.45 2.37 -6.83
CA SER A 26 2.02 2.05 -8.20
C SER A 26 0.64 2.63 -8.56
N LEU A 27 -0.12 3.13 -7.58
CA LEU A 27 -1.34 3.90 -7.84
C LEU A 27 -1.06 5.17 -8.67
N LEU A 28 0.14 5.77 -8.55
CA LEU A 28 0.53 6.95 -9.34
C LEU A 28 0.57 6.65 -10.85
N PRO A 29 1.42 5.75 -11.36
CA PRO A 29 1.44 5.46 -12.79
C PRO A 29 0.11 4.88 -13.27
N MET A 30 -0.62 4.14 -12.42
CA MET A 30 -1.94 3.64 -12.78
C MET A 30 -2.96 4.77 -12.98
N SER A 31 -2.96 5.78 -12.11
CA SER A 31 -3.81 6.97 -12.26
C SER A 31 -3.55 7.68 -13.59
N GLN A 32 -2.28 7.83 -13.97
CA GLN A 32 -1.88 8.47 -15.22
C GLN A 32 -2.29 7.63 -16.44
N GLY A 33 -2.15 6.31 -16.35
CA GLY A 33 -2.62 5.40 -17.41
C GLY A 33 -4.13 5.51 -17.65
N ILE A 34 -4.91 5.55 -16.57
CA ILE A 34 -6.37 5.72 -16.64
C ILE A 34 -6.75 7.09 -17.22
N LEU A 35 -6.10 8.17 -16.78
CA LEU A 35 -6.33 9.51 -17.31
C LEU A 35 -5.98 9.60 -18.81
N THR A 36 -4.89 8.95 -19.22
CA THR A 36 -4.49 8.90 -20.64
C THR A 36 -5.53 8.18 -21.47
N LEU A 37 -6.03 7.02 -21.00
CA LEU A 37 -7.11 6.27 -21.66
C LEU A 37 -8.41 7.07 -21.74
N TRP A 38 -8.79 7.75 -20.66
CA TRP A 38 -9.95 8.61 -20.61
C TRP A 38 -9.87 9.74 -21.64
N ASN A 39 -8.74 10.44 -21.71
CA ASN A 39 -8.54 11.54 -22.65
C ASN A 39 -8.40 11.09 -24.12
N ALA A 40 -8.02 9.83 -24.35
CA ALA A 40 -7.90 9.25 -25.69
C ALA A 40 -9.20 8.67 -26.24
N THR A 41 -10.29 8.66 -25.45
CA THR A 41 -11.58 8.08 -25.85
C THR A 41 -12.67 9.13 -25.95
N GLU A 42 -13.45 9.06 -27.04
CA GLU A 42 -14.55 10.00 -27.33
C GLU A 42 -15.89 9.27 -27.49
N GLY A 43 -16.98 9.99 -27.22
CA GLY A 43 -18.35 9.50 -27.43
C GLY A 43 -18.76 8.38 -26.48
N SER A 44 -19.51 7.39 -26.97
CA SER A 44 -20.07 6.30 -26.15
C SER A 44 -19.01 5.41 -25.49
N SER A 45 -17.80 5.37 -26.03
CA SER A 45 -16.67 4.61 -25.49
C SER A 45 -16.19 5.15 -24.13
N GLN A 46 -16.36 6.45 -23.87
CA GLN A 46 -15.95 7.11 -22.63
C GLN A 46 -16.72 6.58 -21.40
N ILE A 47 -18.00 6.23 -21.57
CA ILE A 47 -18.81 5.63 -20.50
C ILE A 47 -18.24 4.26 -20.11
N MET A 48 -17.88 3.44 -21.11
CA MET A 48 -17.26 2.13 -20.87
C MET A 48 -15.92 2.27 -20.14
N VAL A 49 -15.06 3.19 -20.58
CA VAL A 49 -13.77 3.48 -19.92
C VAL A 49 -13.98 3.99 -18.50
N GLY A 50 -15.01 4.82 -18.26
CA GLY A 50 -15.37 5.29 -16.93
C GLY A 50 -15.74 4.16 -15.98
N PHE A 51 -16.62 3.25 -16.41
CA PHE A 51 -16.94 2.06 -15.61
C PHE A 51 -15.71 1.20 -15.35
N PHE A 52 -14.88 0.96 -16.37
CA PHE A 52 -13.65 0.21 -16.21
C PHE A 52 -12.71 0.87 -15.20
N ALA A 53 -12.48 2.17 -15.32
CA ALA A 53 -11.63 2.95 -14.43
C ALA A 53 -12.09 2.86 -12.97
N ILE A 54 -13.38 3.06 -12.69
CA ILE A 54 -13.94 2.98 -11.33
C ILE A 54 -13.76 1.58 -10.74
N ASN A 55 -14.02 0.52 -11.53
CA ASN A 55 -13.85 -0.86 -11.05
C ASN A 55 -12.39 -1.17 -10.73
N VAL A 56 -11.46 -0.81 -11.61
CA VAL A 56 -10.03 -1.03 -11.42
C VAL A 56 -9.51 -0.25 -10.22
N TRP A 57 -9.86 1.03 -10.10
CA TRP A 57 -9.50 1.86 -8.94
C TRP A 57 -10.01 1.25 -7.63
N SER A 58 -11.26 0.83 -7.62
CA SER A 58 -11.88 0.24 -6.42
C SER A 58 -11.15 -1.03 -5.99
N ALA A 59 -10.84 -1.92 -6.93
CA ALA A 59 -10.08 -3.13 -6.66
C ALA A 59 -8.67 -2.81 -6.12
N LEU A 60 -7.96 -1.86 -6.75
CA LEU A 60 -6.63 -1.46 -6.33
C LEU A 60 -6.61 -0.82 -4.95
N PHE A 61 -7.58 0.05 -4.63
CA PHE A 61 -7.70 0.64 -3.30
C PHE A 61 -7.94 -0.41 -2.23
N ILE A 62 -8.81 -1.40 -2.49
CA ILE A 62 -9.06 -2.50 -1.56
C ILE A 62 -7.78 -3.31 -1.32
N LEU A 63 -7.03 -3.64 -2.39
CA LEU A 63 -5.77 -4.37 -2.27
C LEU A 63 -4.70 -3.58 -1.50
N CYS A 64 -4.58 -2.28 -1.76
CA CYS A 64 -3.66 -1.40 -1.05
C CYS A 64 -4.02 -1.30 0.44
N PHE A 65 -5.29 -1.05 0.74
CA PHE A 65 -5.81 -0.98 2.10
C PHE A 65 -5.58 -2.29 2.85
N TRP A 66 -5.95 -3.42 2.25
CA TRP A 66 -5.73 -4.74 2.82
C TRP A 66 -4.26 -5.01 3.11
N SER A 67 -3.39 -4.70 2.14
CA SER A 67 -1.94 -4.88 2.29
C SER A 67 -1.38 -4.02 3.43
N ALA A 68 -1.76 -2.76 3.51
CA ALA A 68 -1.33 -1.83 4.54
C ALA A 68 -1.83 -2.25 5.93
N LEU A 69 -3.10 -2.61 6.03
CA LEU A 69 -3.73 -3.08 7.27
C LEU A 69 -3.07 -4.35 7.80
N LYS A 70 -2.78 -5.31 6.92
CA LYS A 70 -2.07 -6.55 7.29
C LYS A 70 -0.74 -6.24 7.96
N ALA A 71 -0.02 -5.23 7.47
CA ALA A 71 1.26 -4.82 8.02
C ALA A 71 1.12 -4.14 9.40
N THR A 72 0.05 -3.38 9.60
CA THR A 72 -0.27 -2.72 10.89
C THR A 72 -0.67 -3.71 11.98
N VAL A 73 -1.47 -4.73 11.63
CA VAL A 73 -2.04 -5.70 12.60
C VAL A 73 -1.11 -6.89 12.86
N LEU A 74 -0.08 -7.10 12.03
CA LEU A 74 0.85 -8.22 12.18
C LEU A 74 1.51 -8.22 13.56
N ASN A 75 1.30 -9.25 14.37
CA ASN A 75 1.99 -9.39 15.66
C ASN A 75 3.26 -10.24 15.50
N LEU A 76 4.41 -9.59 15.61
CA LEU A 76 5.73 -10.24 15.68
C LEU A 76 5.97 -10.78 17.09
N LYS A 77 6.52 -11.99 17.19
CA LYS A 77 6.86 -12.62 18.47
C LYS A 77 8.19 -12.07 18.99
N GLN A 78 8.16 -10.82 19.46
CA GLN A 78 9.31 -10.12 20.02
C GLN A 78 9.51 -10.47 21.49
N GLN A 79 9.90 -11.73 21.76
CA GLN A 79 9.99 -12.27 23.12
C GLN A 79 11.33 -11.95 23.83
N GLN A 80 12.31 -11.35 23.13
CA GLN A 80 13.65 -11.04 23.68
C GLN A 80 14.28 -9.73 23.13
N THR A 81 13.49 -8.77 22.64
CA THR A 81 14.04 -7.51 22.07
C THR A 81 14.06 -6.37 23.08
N SER A 82 14.99 -5.43 22.90
CA SER A 82 15.08 -4.22 23.72
C SER A 82 13.81 -3.38 23.60
N ALA A 83 13.47 -2.63 24.66
CA ALA A 83 12.31 -1.73 24.67
C ALA A 83 12.34 -0.72 23.51
N LEU A 84 13.53 -0.26 23.11
CA LEU A 84 13.71 0.62 21.96
C LEU A 84 13.38 -0.05 20.63
N GLU A 85 13.83 -1.29 20.41
CA GLU A 85 13.54 -2.05 19.19
C GLU A 85 12.03 -2.31 19.04
N HIS A 86 11.37 -2.66 20.14
CA HIS A 86 9.93 -2.85 20.15
C HIS A 86 9.17 -1.56 19.80
N MET A 87 9.62 -0.41 20.32
CA MET A 87 9.04 0.89 19.98
C MET A 87 9.24 1.24 18.50
N VAL A 88 10.45 1.06 17.95
CA VAL A 88 10.75 1.33 16.55
C VAL A 88 9.89 0.46 15.64
N VAL A 89 9.79 -0.85 15.92
CA VAL A 89 8.96 -1.77 15.12
C VAL A 89 7.48 -1.39 15.20
N LYS A 90 6.99 -0.98 16.36
CA LYS A 90 5.60 -0.54 16.54
C LYS A 90 5.29 0.70 15.69
N ILE A 91 6.18 1.68 15.65
CA ILE A 91 6.03 2.87 14.79
C ILE A 91 6.13 2.47 13.32
N TYR A 92 7.11 1.65 12.97
CA TYR A 92 7.38 1.22 11.61
C TYR A 92 6.14 0.59 10.96
N ARG A 93 5.37 -0.24 11.68
CA ARG A 93 4.10 -0.87 11.24
C ARG A 93 3.04 0.07 10.65
N TYR A 94 3.05 1.35 11.00
CA TYR A 94 2.08 2.33 10.51
C TYR A 94 2.49 2.99 9.19
N ILE A 95 3.72 2.79 8.72
CA ILE A 95 4.24 3.43 7.50
C ILE A 95 3.36 3.17 6.28
N PRO A 96 2.94 1.93 5.94
CA PRO A 96 2.08 1.68 4.79
C PRO A 96 0.74 2.41 4.85
N MET A 97 0.14 2.50 6.03
CA MET A 97 -1.12 3.25 6.21
C MET A 97 -0.92 4.75 6.03
N LEU A 98 0.21 5.31 6.49
CA LEU A 98 0.58 6.70 6.22
C LEU A 98 0.78 6.95 4.72
N PHE A 99 1.51 6.08 4.03
CA PHE A 99 1.70 6.17 2.58
C PHE A 99 0.37 6.10 1.83
N LEU A 100 -0.53 5.19 2.21
CA LEU A 100 -1.86 5.09 1.63
C LEU A 100 -2.68 6.37 1.85
N THR A 101 -2.64 6.93 3.06
CA THR A 101 -3.35 8.18 3.39
C THR A 101 -2.86 9.35 2.55
N VAL A 102 -1.54 9.52 2.45
CA VAL A 102 -0.92 10.57 1.62
C VAL A 102 -1.27 10.36 0.15
N MET A 103 -1.20 9.12 -0.33
CA MET A 103 -1.50 8.78 -1.72
C MET A 103 -2.96 9.09 -2.07
N VAL A 104 -3.91 8.67 -1.25
CA VAL A 104 -5.34 8.97 -1.45
C VAL A 104 -5.58 10.47 -1.42
N SER A 105 -4.99 11.19 -0.46
CA SER A 105 -5.12 12.64 -0.35
C SER A 105 -4.61 13.33 -1.62
N TYR A 106 -3.44 12.91 -2.12
CA TYR A 106 -2.87 13.42 -3.36
C TYR A 106 -3.77 13.13 -4.57
N LEU A 107 -4.22 11.89 -4.74
CA LEU A 107 -5.04 11.50 -5.89
C LEU A 107 -6.36 12.25 -5.94
N VAL A 108 -6.98 12.50 -4.79
CA VAL A 108 -8.22 13.30 -4.71
C VAL A 108 -7.98 14.75 -5.12
N THR A 109 -6.80 15.33 -4.83
CA THR A 109 -6.48 16.70 -5.28
C THR A 109 -6.12 16.81 -6.76
N GLN A 110 -5.88 15.69 -7.44
CA GLN A 110 -5.58 15.63 -8.87
C GLN A 110 -6.83 15.29 -9.72
N LEU A 111 -7.95 14.96 -9.08
CA LEU A 111 -9.25 14.80 -9.70
C LEU A 111 -9.90 16.17 -9.96
#